data_AF-A0A2I0TB98-F1
#
_entry.id   AF-A0A2I0TB98-F1
#
_cell.length_a   1.000
_cell.length_b   1.000
_cell.length_c   1.000
_cell.angle_alpha   90.00
_cell.angle_beta   90.00
_cell.angle_gamma   90.00
#
_symmetry.space_group_name_H-M   'P 1'
#
loop_
_entity.id
_entity.type
_entity.pdbx_description
1 polymer ?
#
loop_
_entity_poly.entity_id
_entity_poly.type
_entity_poly.pdbx_seq_one_letter_code
_entity_poly.pdbx_strand_id
1 'polypeptide(L)'
;MEIKLVDQTLTSQLLMGEESDVLEVLESQTLLLTYLRVKAGKNLAKVEEKAEKNLIRLCEEKERQQEKLFKLKREILLNEREQKLDDALDKQMEVLSPLVPVCERFKEQYKSFAVSLDATRHELPIKNIHIEGDTLTFLDELQKQLTTTQELLTEVMPSYSEESAKACSVLKDLKETYQKLDKELQRSFTQVQNLAYEVSKEVSLHNQRICEEKHGLDVVKHWYFN
;
A
#
# COMPACT_ATOMS: atom_id res chain seq x y z
N MET A 1 81.01 -59.00 -40.90
CA MET A 1 80.09 -58.74 -39.78
C MET A 1 79.67 -57.26 -39.70
N GLU A 2 80.44 -56.34 -40.28
CA GLU A 2 80.18 -54.89 -40.24
C GLU A 2 79.00 -54.40 -41.11
N ILE A 3 78.72 -55.06 -42.24
CA ILE A 3 77.66 -54.60 -43.17
C ILE A 3 76.25 -54.71 -42.56
N LYS A 4 76.00 -55.69 -41.67
CA LYS A 4 74.70 -55.83 -41.00
C LYS A 4 74.45 -54.78 -39.90
N LEU A 5 75.51 -54.23 -39.30
CA LEU A 5 75.39 -53.19 -38.27
C LEU A 5 75.05 -51.82 -38.89
N VAL A 6 75.67 -51.50 -40.03
CA VAL A 6 75.44 -50.24 -40.75
C VAL A 6 73.99 -50.14 -41.26
N ASP A 7 73.45 -51.25 -41.77
CA ASP A 7 72.08 -51.31 -42.29
C ASP A 7 71.03 -51.12 -41.16
N GLN A 8 71.24 -51.76 -40.00
CA GLN A 8 70.40 -51.56 -38.81
C GLN A 8 70.44 -50.12 -38.28
N THR A 9 71.60 -49.46 -38.36
CA THR A 9 71.80 -48.09 -37.90
C THR A 9 71.11 -47.08 -38.84
N LEU A 10 71.17 -47.30 -40.15
CA LEU A 10 70.46 -46.50 -41.16
C LEU A 10 68.93 -46.67 -41.07
N THR A 11 68.42 -47.88 -40.86
CA THR A 11 66.98 -48.09 -40.63
C THR A 11 66.49 -47.42 -39.35
N SER A 12 67.31 -47.38 -38.29
CA SER A 12 66.94 -46.72 -37.02
C SER A 12 66.94 -45.19 -37.15
N GLN A 13 67.84 -44.62 -37.97
CA GLN A 13 67.88 -43.18 -38.26
C GLN A 13 66.75 -42.70 -39.18
N LEU A 14 66.32 -43.52 -40.15
CA LEU A 14 65.16 -43.19 -41.00
C LEU A 14 63.85 -43.20 -40.21
N LEU A 15 63.63 -44.19 -39.35
CA LEU A 15 62.44 -44.29 -38.49
C LEU A 15 62.32 -43.12 -37.50
N MET A 16 63.45 -42.67 -36.93
CA MET A 16 63.49 -41.51 -36.03
C MET A 16 63.23 -40.18 -36.76
N GLY A 17 63.59 -40.08 -38.05
CA GLY A 17 63.29 -38.91 -38.89
C GLY A 17 61.82 -38.82 -39.29
N GLU A 18 61.18 -39.95 -39.62
CA GLU A 18 59.74 -40.02 -39.92
C GLU A 18 58.86 -39.77 -38.68
N GLU A 19 59.27 -40.22 -37.50
CA GLU A 19 58.59 -39.91 -36.24
C GLU A 19 58.69 -38.42 -35.85
N SER A 20 59.82 -37.76 -36.17
CA SER A 20 60.03 -36.32 -35.95
C SER A 20 59.12 -35.46 -36.84
N ASP A 21 58.97 -35.81 -38.12
CA ASP A 21 58.09 -35.09 -39.06
C ASP A 21 56.62 -35.24 -38.68
N VAL A 22 56.19 -36.44 -38.23
CA VAL A 22 54.82 -36.67 -37.75
C VAL A 22 54.54 -35.88 -36.46
N LEU A 23 55.53 -35.77 -35.56
CA LEU A 23 55.44 -34.98 -34.34
C LEU A 23 55.29 -33.48 -34.66
N GLU A 24 56.07 -32.94 -35.58
CA GLU A 24 55.99 -31.53 -36.00
C GLU A 24 54.64 -31.20 -36.66
N VAL A 25 54.11 -32.10 -37.50
CA VAL A 25 52.77 -31.98 -38.07
C VAL A 25 51.70 -32.00 -36.96
N LEU A 26 51.81 -32.90 -35.99
CA LEU A 26 50.88 -32.97 -34.86
C LEU A 26 50.92 -31.71 -33.98
N GLU A 27 52.10 -31.16 -33.73
CA GLU A 27 52.29 -29.89 -33.01
C GLU A 27 51.64 -28.73 -33.77
N SER A 28 51.83 -28.64 -35.09
CA SER A 28 51.23 -27.60 -35.92
C SER A 28 49.70 -27.66 -35.94
N GLN A 29 49.13 -28.86 -36.02
CA GLN A 29 47.68 -29.08 -35.94
C GLN A 29 47.13 -28.75 -34.56
N THR A 30 47.86 -29.12 -33.51
CA THR A 30 47.50 -28.80 -32.12
C THR A 30 47.50 -27.28 -31.89
N LEU A 31 48.49 -26.57 -32.40
CA LEU A 31 48.56 -25.11 -32.33
C LEU A 31 47.39 -24.45 -33.07
N LEU A 32 47.07 -24.92 -34.28
CA LEU A 32 45.95 -24.40 -35.07
C LEU A 32 44.60 -24.64 -34.37
N LEU A 33 44.36 -25.86 -33.87
CA LEU A 33 43.14 -26.21 -33.15
C LEU A 33 43.01 -25.38 -31.86
N THR A 34 44.12 -25.17 -31.14
CA THR A 34 44.16 -24.33 -29.94
C THR A 34 43.83 -22.87 -30.29
N TYR A 35 44.44 -22.33 -31.35
CA TYR A 35 44.13 -20.98 -31.84
C TYR A 35 42.65 -20.83 -32.21
N LEU A 36 42.09 -21.79 -32.95
CA LEU A 36 40.67 -21.78 -33.32
C LEU A 36 39.75 -21.83 -32.10
N ARG A 37 40.08 -22.65 -31.10
CA ARG A 37 39.35 -22.71 -29.82
C ARG A 37 39.36 -21.37 -29.10
N VAL A 38 40.54 -20.75 -28.97
CA VAL A 38 40.67 -19.43 -28.32
C VAL A 38 39.92 -18.35 -29.11
N LYS A 39 40.02 -18.36 -30.43
CA LYS A 39 39.31 -17.39 -31.30
C LYS A 39 37.78 -17.55 -31.21
N ALA A 40 37.29 -18.78 -31.20
CA ALA A 40 35.87 -19.08 -31.01
C ALA A 40 35.38 -18.60 -29.64
N GLY A 41 36.13 -18.91 -28.56
CA GLY A 41 35.82 -18.43 -27.20
C GLY A 41 35.78 -16.91 -27.11
N LYS A 42 36.74 -16.21 -27.72
CA LYS A 42 36.76 -14.74 -27.76
C LYS A 42 35.57 -14.15 -28.51
N ASN A 43 35.16 -14.77 -29.61
CA ASN A 43 33.99 -14.33 -30.36
C ASN A 43 32.69 -14.60 -29.60
N LEU A 44 32.58 -15.75 -28.93
CA LEU A 44 31.44 -16.09 -28.09
C LEU A 44 31.29 -15.08 -26.95
N ALA A 45 32.37 -14.80 -26.21
CA ALA A 45 32.37 -13.82 -25.11
C ALA A 45 31.87 -12.44 -25.55
N LYS A 46 32.24 -11.97 -26.76
CA LYS A 46 31.74 -10.70 -27.31
C LYS A 46 30.24 -10.72 -27.59
N VAL A 47 29.72 -11.85 -28.08
CA VAL A 47 28.29 -12.00 -28.36
C VAL A 47 27.52 -12.10 -27.05
N GLU A 48 28.03 -12.84 -26.08
CA GLU A 48 27.46 -12.96 -24.72
C GLU A 48 27.41 -11.60 -24.03
N GLU A 49 28.51 -10.84 -24.02
CA GLU A 49 28.55 -9.49 -23.44
C GLU A 49 27.51 -8.56 -24.09
N LYS A 50 27.35 -8.63 -25.41
CA LYS A 50 26.35 -7.85 -26.12
C LYS A 50 24.92 -8.31 -25.77
N ALA A 51 24.70 -9.62 -25.63
CA ALA A 51 23.41 -10.17 -25.26
C ALA A 51 23.03 -9.79 -23.82
N GLU A 52 23.95 -9.87 -22.87
CA GLU A 52 23.77 -9.44 -21.47
C GLU A 52 23.42 -7.95 -21.40
N LYS A 53 24.18 -7.08 -22.09
CA LYS A 53 23.88 -5.64 -22.18
C LYS A 53 22.51 -5.36 -22.80
N ASN A 54 22.05 -6.19 -23.73
CA ASN A 54 20.71 -6.05 -24.29
C ASN A 54 19.63 -6.49 -23.31
N LEU A 55 19.84 -7.58 -22.57
CA LEU A 55 18.91 -8.08 -21.57
C LEU A 55 18.72 -7.07 -20.43
N ILE A 56 19.81 -6.46 -19.94
CA ILE A 56 19.74 -5.41 -18.90
C ILE A 56 18.89 -4.24 -19.38
N ARG A 57 19.16 -3.72 -20.58
CA ARG A 57 18.37 -2.60 -21.16
C ARG A 57 16.88 -2.94 -21.33
N LEU A 58 16.57 -4.18 -21.72
CA LEU A 58 15.19 -4.63 -21.83
C LEU A 58 14.49 -4.73 -20.47
N CYS A 59 15.20 -5.19 -19.43
CA CYS A 59 14.69 -5.21 -18.06
C CYS A 59 14.40 -3.80 -17.54
N GLU A 60 15.35 -2.88 -17.69
CA GLU A 60 15.18 -1.47 -17.29
C GLU A 60 13.98 -0.82 -18.01
N GLU A 61 13.87 -1.02 -19.32
CA GLU A 61 12.77 -0.47 -20.11
C GLU A 61 11.43 -1.10 -19.72
N LYS A 62 11.39 -2.39 -19.42
CA LYS A 62 10.19 -3.08 -18.91
C LYS A 62 9.76 -2.48 -17.58
N GLU A 63 10.66 -2.28 -16.64
CA GLU A 63 10.36 -1.67 -15.33
C GLU A 63 9.82 -0.25 -15.51
N ARG A 64 10.50 0.56 -16.34
CA ARG A 64 10.07 1.92 -16.69
C ARG A 64 8.66 1.95 -17.29
N GLN A 65 8.30 0.98 -18.13
CA GLN A 65 6.96 0.87 -18.70
C GLN A 65 5.93 0.41 -17.67
N GLN A 66 6.27 -0.53 -16.80
CA GLN A 66 5.39 -0.98 -15.73
C GLN A 66 5.05 0.15 -14.76
N GLU A 67 6.02 0.95 -14.34
CA GLU A 67 5.77 2.12 -13.50
C GLU A 67 4.82 3.13 -14.16
N LYS A 68 5.01 3.40 -15.45
CA LYS A 68 4.12 4.29 -16.21
C LYS A 68 2.70 3.74 -16.27
N LEU A 69 2.54 2.44 -16.50
CA LEU A 69 1.25 1.77 -16.52
C LEU A 69 0.55 1.91 -15.15
N PHE A 70 1.27 1.64 -14.06
CA PHE A 70 0.69 1.77 -12.71
C PHE A 70 0.27 3.20 -12.40
N LYS A 71 1.08 4.20 -12.76
CA LYS A 71 0.74 5.62 -12.59
C LYS A 71 -0.52 5.98 -13.38
N LEU A 72 -0.57 5.61 -14.65
CA LEU A 72 -1.71 5.92 -15.53
C LEU A 72 -2.98 5.20 -15.07
N LYS A 73 -2.89 3.93 -14.66
CA LYS A 73 -4.03 3.18 -14.12
C LYS A 73 -4.59 3.84 -12.86
N ARG A 74 -3.71 4.32 -11.97
CA ARG A 74 -4.10 5.05 -10.76
C ARG A 74 -4.81 6.35 -11.12
N GLU A 75 -4.28 7.11 -12.07
CA GLU A 75 -4.85 8.38 -12.51
C GLU A 75 -6.25 8.19 -13.11
N ILE A 76 -6.42 7.20 -13.99
CA ILE A 76 -7.74 6.87 -14.56
C ILE A 76 -8.74 6.52 -13.46
N LEU A 77 -8.37 5.67 -12.50
CA LEU A 77 -9.26 5.30 -11.40
C LEU A 77 -9.63 6.48 -10.50
N LEU A 78 -8.70 7.43 -10.30
CA LEU A 78 -8.99 8.66 -9.53
C LEU A 78 -9.97 9.56 -10.30
N ASN A 79 -9.73 9.79 -11.58
CA ASN A 79 -10.60 10.61 -12.41
C ASN A 79 -12.02 10.00 -12.50
N GLU A 80 -12.15 8.68 -12.65
CA GLU A 80 -13.45 8.00 -12.62
C GLU A 80 -14.19 8.17 -11.29
N ARG A 81 -13.46 8.25 -10.17
CA ARG A 81 -14.05 8.44 -8.85
C ARG A 81 -14.47 9.89 -8.63
N GLU A 82 -13.67 10.83 -9.08
CA GLU A 82 -13.97 12.27 -9.05
C GLU A 82 -15.20 12.57 -9.89
N GLN A 83 -15.26 12.06 -11.13
CA GLN A 83 -16.43 12.22 -11.98
C GLN A 83 -17.71 11.64 -11.34
N LYS A 84 -17.64 10.47 -10.71
CA LYS A 84 -18.79 9.89 -10.00
C LYS A 84 -19.22 10.73 -8.79
N LEU A 85 -18.28 11.41 -8.14
CA LEU A 85 -18.57 12.30 -7.03
C LEU A 85 -19.25 13.57 -7.53
N ASP A 86 -18.74 14.17 -8.61
CA ASP A 86 -19.34 15.33 -9.27
C ASP A 86 -20.76 15.03 -9.74
N ASP A 87 -20.97 13.90 -10.44
CA ASP A 87 -22.30 13.45 -10.88
C ASP A 87 -23.28 13.28 -9.69
N ALA A 88 -22.77 12.88 -8.51
CA ALA A 88 -23.58 12.73 -7.31
C ALA A 88 -23.90 14.08 -6.67
N LEU A 89 -22.94 15.00 -6.67
CA LEU A 89 -23.12 16.38 -6.20
C LEU A 89 -24.12 17.13 -7.08
N ASP A 90 -24.04 17.00 -8.40
CA ASP A 90 -24.98 17.60 -9.33
C ASP A 90 -26.41 17.12 -9.06
N LYS A 91 -26.60 15.81 -8.85
CA LYS A 91 -27.91 15.25 -8.46
C LYS A 91 -28.41 15.80 -7.12
N GLN A 92 -27.52 15.95 -6.13
CA GLN A 92 -27.89 16.55 -4.84
C GLN A 92 -28.28 18.02 -5.02
N MET A 93 -27.55 18.77 -5.84
CA MET A 93 -27.87 20.16 -6.16
C MET A 93 -29.22 20.28 -6.87
N GLU A 94 -29.52 19.41 -7.84
CA GLU A 94 -30.81 19.38 -8.52
C GLU A 94 -31.97 19.13 -7.55
N VAL A 95 -31.80 18.21 -6.59
CA VAL A 95 -32.82 17.89 -5.58
C VAL A 95 -32.99 19.03 -4.56
N LEU A 96 -31.90 19.67 -4.15
CA LEU A 96 -31.92 20.71 -3.12
C LEU A 96 -32.28 22.10 -3.66
N SER A 97 -32.01 22.37 -4.94
CA SER A 97 -32.23 23.69 -5.56
C SER A 97 -33.70 24.18 -5.43
N PRO A 98 -34.73 23.34 -5.64
CA PRO A 98 -36.12 23.73 -5.41
C PRO A 98 -36.47 24.02 -3.95
N LEU A 99 -35.72 23.49 -2.98
CA LEU A 99 -35.97 23.72 -1.54
C LEU A 99 -35.42 25.06 -1.06
N VAL A 100 -34.41 25.62 -1.73
CA VAL A 100 -33.81 26.92 -1.38
C VAL A 100 -34.88 28.03 -1.29
N PRO A 101 -35.72 28.28 -2.31
CA PRO A 101 -36.75 29.33 -2.21
C PRO A 101 -37.84 29.00 -1.18
N VAL A 102 -38.11 27.73 -0.90
CA VAL A 102 -39.07 27.32 0.13
C VAL A 102 -38.53 27.66 1.53
N CYS A 103 -37.25 27.36 1.78
CA CYS A 103 -36.57 27.71 3.02
C CYS A 103 -36.49 29.23 3.22
N GLU A 104 -36.24 30.01 2.16
CA GLU A 104 -36.25 31.47 2.22
C GLU A 104 -37.64 32.01 2.56
N ARG A 105 -38.69 31.51 1.91
CA ARG A 105 -40.07 31.90 2.22
C ARG A 105 -40.45 31.54 3.65
N PHE A 106 -40.11 30.34 4.10
CA PHE A 106 -40.34 29.91 5.47
C PHE A 106 -39.62 30.81 6.48
N LYS A 107 -38.38 31.21 6.20
CA LYS A 107 -37.61 32.14 7.04
C LYS A 107 -38.30 33.51 7.16
N GLU A 108 -38.80 34.06 6.06
CA GLU A 108 -39.53 35.34 6.10
C GLU A 108 -40.89 35.21 6.79
N GLN A 109 -41.62 34.11 6.57
CA GLN A 109 -42.86 33.82 7.30
C GLN A 109 -42.62 33.71 8.81
N TYR A 110 -41.55 33.02 9.22
CA TYR A 110 -41.19 32.87 10.62
C TYR A 110 -40.83 34.22 11.26
N LYS A 111 -40.06 35.07 10.56
CA LYS A 111 -39.79 36.44 11.03
C LYS A 111 -41.07 37.24 11.21
N SER A 112 -41.97 37.22 10.22
CA SER A 112 -43.25 37.91 10.31
C SER A 112 -44.07 37.39 11.49
N PHE A 113 -44.14 36.08 11.68
CA PHE A 113 -44.83 35.48 12.82
C PHE A 113 -44.23 35.91 14.16
N ALA A 114 -42.90 35.89 14.29
CA ALA A 114 -42.21 36.33 15.50
C ALA A 114 -42.50 37.81 15.81
N VAL A 115 -42.52 38.68 14.80
CA VAL A 115 -42.87 40.10 14.94
C VAL A 115 -44.34 40.26 15.37
N SER A 116 -45.27 39.52 14.75
CA SER A 116 -46.69 39.57 15.14
C SER A 116 -46.92 39.04 16.55
N LEU A 117 -46.23 37.97 16.94
CA LEU A 117 -46.28 37.42 18.29
C LEU A 117 -45.73 38.42 19.31
N ASP A 118 -44.61 39.06 19.00
CA ASP A 118 -44.01 40.08 19.84
C ASP A 118 -44.92 41.30 19.98
N ALA A 119 -45.51 41.79 18.87
CA ALA A 119 -46.50 42.86 18.90
C ALA A 119 -47.70 42.48 19.78
N THR A 120 -48.22 41.27 19.64
CA THR A 120 -49.33 40.75 20.45
C THR A 120 -48.96 40.69 21.94
N ARG A 121 -47.72 40.31 22.27
CA ARG A 121 -47.20 40.32 23.64
C ARG A 121 -47.09 41.75 24.22
N HIS A 122 -46.82 42.75 23.39
CA HIS A 122 -46.76 44.15 23.83
C HIS A 122 -48.17 44.76 23.95
N GLU A 123 -49.11 44.38 23.10
CA GLU A 123 -50.51 44.85 23.12
C GLU A 123 -51.38 44.14 24.15
N LEU A 124 -51.09 42.87 24.46
CA LEU A 124 -51.66 42.16 25.59
C LEU A 124 -50.73 42.36 26.79
N PRO A 125 -50.98 43.37 27.66
CA PRO A 125 -50.28 43.41 28.92
C PRO A 125 -50.62 42.13 29.69
N ILE A 126 -49.64 41.22 29.81
CA ILE A 126 -49.68 40.02 30.67
C ILE A 126 -49.87 40.40 32.15
N LYS A 127 -50.12 41.68 32.45
CA LYS A 127 -50.40 42.19 33.78
C LYS A 127 -51.78 41.80 34.30
N ASN A 128 -52.72 41.39 33.46
CA ASN A 128 -54.06 40.97 33.92
C ASN A 128 -54.53 39.73 33.14
N ILE A 129 -54.06 38.54 33.54
CA ILE A 129 -54.83 37.32 33.25
C ILE A 129 -56.11 37.46 34.09
N HIS A 130 -57.25 37.72 33.44
CA HIS A 130 -58.54 37.65 34.11
C HIS A 130 -58.79 36.17 34.42
N ILE A 131 -58.57 35.79 35.67
CA ILE A 131 -58.99 34.49 36.19
C ILE A 131 -60.48 34.63 36.45
N GLU A 132 -61.29 34.00 35.60
CA GLU A 132 -62.74 34.00 35.74
C GLU A 132 -63.13 33.03 36.87
N GLY A 133 -63.59 33.58 38.00
CA GLY A 133 -63.93 32.81 39.20
C GLY A 133 -63.08 33.15 40.43
N ASP A 134 -63.23 32.37 41.49
CA ASP A 134 -62.44 32.53 42.72
C ASP A 134 -60.98 32.12 42.48
N THR A 135 -60.06 33.05 42.71
CA THR A 135 -58.62 32.86 42.46
C THR A 135 -58.03 31.71 43.25
N LEU A 136 -58.56 31.41 44.45
CA LEU A 136 -58.14 30.28 45.26
C LEU A 136 -58.46 28.95 44.59
N THR A 137 -59.68 28.80 44.05
CA THR A 137 -60.09 27.57 43.35
C THR A 137 -59.29 27.30 42.08
N PHE A 138 -58.93 28.37 41.35
CA PHE A 138 -58.06 28.26 40.18
C PHE A 138 -56.65 27.84 40.55
N LEU A 139 -56.08 28.42 41.62
CA LEU A 139 -54.75 28.04 42.11
C LEU A 139 -54.72 26.60 42.62
N ASP A 140 -55.75 26.14 43.31
CA ASP A 140 -55.88 24.75 43.74
C ASP A 140 -55.94 23.77 42.56
N GLU A 141 -56.72 24.10 41.52
CA GLU A 141 -56.79 23.26 40.32
C GLU A 141 -55.48 23.30 39.53
N LEU A 142 -54.84 24.47 39.41
CA LEU A 142 -53.54 24.60 38.77
C LEU A 142 -52.50 23.76 39.52
N GLN A 143 -52.50 23.80 40.85
CA GLN A 143 -51.58 23.02 41.67
C GLN A 143 -51.79 21.52 41.49
N LYS A 144 -53.05 21.05 41.39
CA LYS A 144 -53.36 19.65 41.03
C LYS A 144 -52.81 19.27 39.67
N GLN A 145 -53.09 20.07 38.63
CA GLN A 145 -52.59 19.78 37.28
C GLN A 145 -51.06 19.76 37.23
N LEU A 146 -50.39 20.63 38.00
CA LEU A 146 -48.93 20.70 38.08
C LEU A 146 -48.35 19.48 38.80
N THR A 147 -49.02 18.99 39.86
CA THR A 147 -48.63 17.74 40.54
C THR A 147 -48.82 16.53 39.63
N THR A 148 -49.96 16.41 38.93
CA THR A 148 -50.20 15.34 37.96
C THR A 148 -49.16 15.36 36.83
N THR A 149 -48.81 16.55 36.33
CA THR A 149 -47.79 16.69 35.28
C THR A 149 -46.41 16.29 35.80
N GLN A 150 -46.08 16.65 37.04
CA GLN A 150 -44.82 16.27 37.66
C GLN A 150 -44.73 14.75 37.86
N GLU A 151 -45.81 14.11 38.30
CA GLU A 151 -45.92 12.65 38.44
C GLU A 151 -45.76 11.94 37.10
N LEU A 152 -46.51 12.37 36.07
CA LEU A 152 -46.39 11.86 34.70
C LEU A 152 -44.99 12.08 34.11
N LEU A 153 -44.36 13.21 34.40
CA LEU A 153 -42.99 13.49 33.96
C LEU A 153 -42.00 12.54 34.62
N THR A 154 -42.15 12.23 35.91
CA THR A 154 -41.35 11.20 36.58
C THR A 154 -41.62 9.79 36.08
N GLU A 155 -42.83 9.49 35.59
CA GLU A 155 -43.17 8.20 34.98
C GLU A 155 -42.58 8.07 33.56
N VAL A 156 -42.66 9.12 32.75
CA VAL A 156 -42.13 9.16 31.37
C VAL A 156 -40.61 9.31 31.34
N MET A 157 -40.03 9.96 32.35
CA MET A 157 -38.58 10.07 32.55
C MET A 157 -38.18 9.27 33.79
N PRO A 158 -38.19 7.92 33.75
CA PRO A 158 -37.50 7.15 34.77
C PRO A 158 -36.04 7.61 34.75
N SER A 159 -35.43 7.72 35.93
CA SER A 159 -34.11 8.33 36.09
C SER A 159 -33.08 7.70 35.13
N TYR A 160 -32.87 8.33 33.97
CA TYR A 160 -31.92 7.94 32.92
C TYR A 160 -30.47 7.83 33.42
N SER A 161 -30.23 8.18 34.69
CA SER A 161 -28.96 8.10 35.38
C SER A 161 -28.38 6.68 35.42
N GLU A 162 -29.18 5.63 35.61
CA GLU A 162 -28.62 4.29 35.84
C GLU A 162 -28.30 3.56 34.52
N GLU A 163 -29.16 3.66 33.51
CA GLU A 163 -28.89 3.13 32.16
C GLU A 163 -27.81 3.90 31.42
N SER A 164 -27.78 5.24 31.54
CA SER A 164 -26.69 6.02 30.95
C SER A 164 -25.35 5.79 31.65
N ALA A 165 -25.33 5.55 32.96
CA ALA A 165 -24.11 5.17 33.67
C ALA A 165 -23.59 3.80 33.22
N LYS A 166 -24.48 2.81 33.01
CA LYS A 166 -24.13 1.50 32.46
C LYS A 166 -23.64 1.60 31.00
N ALA A 167 -24.28 2.43 30.16
CA ALA A 167 -23.81 2.66 28.79
C ALA A 167 -22.42 3.33 28.77
N CYS A 168 -22.18 4.28 29.66
CA CYS A 168 -20.87 4.93 29.81
C CYS A 168 -19.77 3.96 30.28
N SER A 169 -20.06 3.04 31.20
CA SER A 169 -19.08 2.03 31.62
C SER A 169 -18.75 1.06 30.49
N VAL A 170 -19.74 0.59 29.73
CA VAL A 170 -19.52 -0.28 28.56
C VAL A 170 -18.70 0.42 27.48
N LEU A 171 -18.96 1.71 27.22
CA LEU A 171 -18.15 2.50 26.29
C LEU A 171 -16.70 2.65 26.74
N LYS A 172 -16.47 2.77 28.05
CA LYS A 172 -15.12 2.83 28.62
C LYS A 172 -14.36 1.51 28.42
N ASP A 173 -15.01 0.37 28.71
CA ASP A 173 -14.42 -0.95 28.52
C ASP A 173 -14.11 -1.21 27.03
N LEU A 174 -15.02 -0.81 26.13
CA LEU A 174 -14.80 -0.90 24.69
C LEU A 174 -13.60 -0.06 24.23
N LYS A 175 -13.44 1.15 24.79
CA LYS A 175 -12.27 2.00 24.50
C LYS A 175 -10.96 1.36 24.97
N GLU A 176 -10.94 0.76 26.16
CA GLU A 176 -9.76 0.08 26.70
C GLU A 176 -9.38 -1.15 25.87
N THR A 177 -10.36 -1.96 25.45
CA THR A 177 -10.12 -3.12 24.58
C THR A 177 -9.60 -2.70 23.20
N TYR A 178 -10.14 -1.63 22.61
CA TYR A 178 -9.65 -1.08 21.34
C TYR A 178 -8.19 -0.63 21.44
N GLN A 179 -7.82 0.10 22.50
CA GLN A 179 -6.44 0.54 22.71
C GLN A 179 -5.46 -0.62 22.89
N LYS A 180 -5.90 -1.71 23.53
CA LYS A 180 -5.09 -2.92 23.67
C LYS A 180 -4.89 -3.61 22.31
N LEU A 181 -5.94 -3.71 21.51
CA LEU A 181 -5.88 -4.29 20.18
C LEU A 181 -4.96 -3.50 19.24
N ASP A 182 -5.06 -2.16 19.26
CA ASP A 182 -4.21 -1.28 18.44
C ASP A 182 -2.72 -1.46 18.76
N LYS A 183 -2.37 -1.55 20.05
CA LYS A 183 -0.98 -1.82 20.49
C LYS A 183 -0.48 -3.19 20.02
N GLU A 184 -1.30 -4.23 20.11
CA GLU A 184 -0.94 -5.57 19.61
C GLU A 184 -0.81 -5.59 18.09
N LEU A 185 -1.65 -4.85 17.36
CA LEU A 185 -1.54 -4.71 15.92
C LEU A 185 -0.21 -4.04 15.52
N GLN A 186 0.15 -2.94 16.18
CA GLN A 186 1.43 -2.27 15.95
C GLN A 186 2.61 -3.19 16.24
N ARG A 187 2.56 -3.91 17.37
CA ARG A 187 3.60 -4.89 17.75
C ARG A 187 3.73 -5.99 16.70
N SER A 188 2.63 -6.58 16.27
CA SER A 188 2.59 -7.63 15.24
C SER A 188 3.16 -7.13 13.92
N PHE A 189 2.78 -5.92 13.50
CA PHE A 189 3.31 -5.29 12.29
C PHE A 189 4.84 -5.14 12.35
N THR A 190 5.38 -4.63 13.47
CA THR A 190 6.83 -4.52 13.67
C THR A 190 7.51 -5.89 13.63
N GLN A 191 6.92 -6.92 14.23
CA GLN A 191 7.47 -8.28 14.21
C GLN A 191 7.52 -8.85 12.79
N VAL A 192 6.45 -8.70 12.01
CA VAL A 192 6.40 -9.14 10.61
C VAL A 192 7.43 -8.39 9.77
N GLN A 193 7.57 -7.07 9.97
CA GLN A 193 8.56 -6.27 9.25
C GLN A 193 10.00 -6.70 9.57
N ASN A 194 10.30 -6.95 10.84
CA ASN A 194 11.61 -7.45 11.25
C ASN A 194 11.89 -8.85 10.69
N LEU A 195 10.89 -9.74 10.71
CA LEU A 195 11.03 -11.07 10.13
C LEU A 195 11.29 -11.01 8.62
N ALA A 196 10.55 -10.16 7.90
CA ALA A 196 10.75 -9.96 6.47
C ALA A 196 12.16 -9.40 6.16
N TYR A 197 12.66 -8.50 6.99
CA TYR A 197 14.04 -8.00 6.89
C TYR A 197 15.07 -9.13 7.08
N GLU A 198 14.95 -9.93 8.14
CA GLU A 198 15.88 -11.04 8.39
C GLU A 198 15.82 -12.11 7.31
N VAL A 199 14.63 -12.45 6.79
CA VAL A 199 14.49 -13.38 5.66
C VAL A 199 15.17 -12.82 4.41
N SER A 200 14.97 -11.54 4.10
CA SER A 200 15.59 -10.89 2.93
C SER A 200 17.11 -10.85 3.06
N LYS A 201 17.61 -10.59 4.27
CA LYS A 201 19.04 -10.62 4.60
C LYS A 201 19.61 -12.03 4.47
N GLU A 202 18.96 -13.04 5.02
CA GLU A 202 19.39 -14.45 4.92
C GLU A 202 19.44 -14.92 3.47
N VAL A 203 18.40 -14.61 2.67
CA VAL A 203 18.37 -14.92 1.23
C VAL A 203 19.52 -14.22 0.50
N SER A 204 19.80 -12.95 0.84
CA SER A 204 20.91 -12.21 0.23
C SER A 204 22.26 -12.82 0.57
N LEU A 205 22.50 -13.17 1.85
CA LEU A 205 23.73 -13.82 2.30
C LEU A 205 23.89 -15.23 1.71
N HIS A 206 22.79 -15.98 1.58
CA HIS A 206 22.79 -17.29 0.95
C HIS A 206 23.17 -17.20 -0.53
N ASN A 207 22.56 -16.27 -1.26
CA ASN A 207 22.89 -16.02 -2.67
C ASN A 207 24.34 -15.56 -2.84
N GLN A 208 24.82 -14.67 -1.95
CA GLN A 208 26.22 -14.27 -1.92
C GLN A 208 27.15 -15.48 -1.74
N ARG A 209 26.87 -16.36 -0.77
CA ARG A 209 27.67 -17.56 -0.54
C ARG A 209 27.72 -18.47 -1.77
N ILE A 210 26.58 -18.74 -2.40
CA ILE A 210 26.52 -19.56 -3.63
C ILE A 210 27.37 -18.94 -4.75
N CYS A 211 27.29 -17.61 -4.92
CA CYS A 211 28.09 -16.90 -5.92
C CYS A 211 29.60 -16.99 -5.63
N GLU A 212 30.00 -16.79 -4.37
CA GLU A 212 31.40 -16.90 -3.92
C GLU A 212 31.94 -18.32 -4.09
N GLU A 213 31.15 -19.35 -3.80
CA GLU A 213 31.51 -20.76 -3.99
C GLU A 213 31.66 -21.13 -5.48
N LYS A 214 30.78 -20.60 -6.34
CA LYS A 214 30.78 -20.93 -7.78
C LYS A 214 31.86 -20.21 -8.57
N HIS A 215 32.16 -18.96 -8.23
CA HIS A 215 33.04 -18.08 -9.00
C HIS A 215 34.38 -17.78 -8.32
N GLY A 216 34.53 -18.11 -7.03
CA GLY A 216 35.74 -17.87 -6.25
C GLY A 216 35.79 -16.47 -5.64
N LEU A 217 36.26 -16.40 -4.39
CA LEU A 217 36.23 -15.17 -3.57
C LEU A 217 36.97 -13.98 -4.21
N ASP A 218 38.09 -14.22 -4.89
CA ASP A 218 38.92 -13.16 -5.49
C ASP A 218 38.24 -12.49 -6.70
N VAL A 219 37.46 -13.25 -7.46
CA VAL A 219 36.67 -12.76 -8.60
C VAL A 219 35.47 -11.96 -8.10
N VAL A 220 34.77 -12.48 -7.09
CA VAL A 220 33.54 -11.85 -6.58
C VAL A 220 33.84 -10.57 -5.78
N LYS A 221 34.99 -10.47 -5.09
CA LYS A 221 35.44 -9.21 -4.44
C LYS A 221 35.51 -8.03 -5.41
N HIS A 222 35.90 -8.27 -6.66
CA HIS A 222 35.93 -7.23 -7.70
C HIS A 222 34.52 -6.79 -8.14
N TRP A 223 33.45 -7.50 -7.78
CA TRP A 223 32.07 -7.08 -8.05
C TRP A 223 31.44 -6.31 -6.89
N TYR A 224 31.89 -6.55 -5.65
CA TYR A 224 31.35 -5.89 -4.46
C TYR A 224 32.05 -4.56 -4.13
N PHE A 225 33.33 -4.43 -4.47
CA PHE A 225 34.18 -3.35 -3.97
C PHE A 225 34.89 -2.53 -5.06
N ASN A 226 34.59 -2.76 -6.35
CA ASN A 226 35.01 -1.85 -7.42
C ASN A 226 34.00 -0.71 -7.61
#